data_AF-A0A1E4FQ61-F1
#
_entry.id   AF-A0A1E4FQ61-F1
#
_cell.length_a   1.000
_cell.length_b   1.000
_cell.length_c   1.000
_cell.angle_alpha   90.00
_cell.angle_beta   90.00
_cell.angle_gamma   90.00
#
_symmetry.space_group_name_H-M   'P 1'
#
loop_
_entity.id
_entity.type
_entity.pdbx_description
1 polymer ?
#
loop_
_entity_poly.entity_id
_entity_poly.type
_entity_poly.pdbx_seq_one_letter_code
_entity_poly.pdbx_strand_id
1 'polypeptide(L)'
;MGSKRGIGLAGVLVVLVLCFVLCSVLVGTTLLHFRVAQHGERELLAQGLAEQAVGLTLDRINKNPQFGLPGKAGYRQPVEPHPEWAGKDMSSRLVFGGSGPYSTNNLYEDNAVRGWNGSVVPARSLHLVAVGTVGSTRRIIEVHYQNNPFPYAIGSNSPLVSQGDLLVGALPEGKIHTLTDPPPDDQLKPGHMRSNSAAQQSVELSERTLITGNVESAGGIKLERETRVLGAARPFSGTTRFPDIDVHRFDPGNESPKLNSQIGAETLEGRFRVDTSLQVDGDLTLQDGVLYVEGDVHIKGGLKGKGAIVATGKLTIDRASNFAQDAQVALLSNGDLELHGQGSDRSYVQGLLYSKGSVKTSDLTLLGSLIQGGRSDGQVDVSNSHLVHVPEYSKMRIDFKPPPQKPGPNVDAHIDNANMSSLLRSYNGGHNSDFVGIWPSSSLSTFYDAAQDRYVVPPNYKNQMLISFGAATYDNGQQTSWSNPSYLLGQARGLAQDPRWAAVIGQTGMSLDGLVNASLQKLTAQVDAADKQYQLWKAYQQPTQTGSRAGGPFVLDLNEFLSPGDRLRLLRWHRL
;
A
#
# COMPACT_ATOMS: atom_id res chain seq x y z
N MET A 1 -0.35 -27.07 -106.26
CA MET A 1 0.54 -26.24 -105.40
C MET A 1 -0.10 -25.72 -104.10
N GLY A 2 -1.32 -26.13 -103.72
CA GLY A 2 -2.04 -25.58 -102.55
C GLY A 2 -1.82 -26.26 -101.18
N SER A 3 -1.32 -27.50 -101.11
CA SER A 3 -1.28 -28.24 -99.82
C SER A 3 -0.08 -27.91 -98.91
N LYS A 4 0.97 -27.27 -99.43
CA LYS A 4 2.16 -26.90 -98.61
C LYS A 4 1.95 -25.65 -97.75
N ARG A 5 0.93 -24.82 -98.02
CA ARG A 5 0.63 -23.60 -97.24
C ARG A 5 -0.27 -23.83 -96.02
N GLY A 6 -1.09 -24.88 -96.02
CA GLY A 6 -2.01 -25.20 -94.92
C GLY A 6 -1.32 -25.71 -93.65
N ILE A 7 -0.24 -26.48 -93.80
CA ILE A 7 0.54 -27.03 -92.67
C ILE A 7 1.25 -25.92 -91.90
N GLY A 8 1.77 -24.89 -92.60
CA GLY A 8 2.43 -23.75 -91.96
C GLY A 8 1.47 -22.92 -91.09
N LEU A 9 0.22 -22.73 -91.55
CA LEU A 9 -0.78 -21.96 -90.83
C LEU A 9 -1.27 -22.69 -89.57
N ALA A 10 -1.47 -24.01 -89.65
CA ALA A 10 -1.81 -24.84 -88.48
C ALA A 10 -0.68 -24.82 -87.43
N GLY A 11 0.59 -24.89 -87.85
CA GLY A 11 1.73 -24.79 -86.94
C GLY A 11 1.80 -23.46 -86.18
N VAL A 12 1.60 -22.34 -86.89
CA VAL A 12 1.56 -21.00 -86.27
C VAL A 12 0.41 -20.89 -85.27
N LEU A 13 -0.77 -21.45 -85.60
CA LEU A 13 -1.94 -21.40 -84.74
C LEU A 13 -1.75 -22.22 -83.45
N VAL A 14 -1.14 -23.40 -83.55
CA VAL A 14 -0.77 -24.22 -82.38
C VAL A 14 0.21 -23.47 -81.47
N VAL A 15 1.24 -22.82 -82.03
CA VAL A 15 2.20 -22.02 -81.25
C VAL A 15 1.50 -20.84 -80.57
N LEU A 16 0.59 -20.15 -81.26
CA LEU A 16 -0.18 -19.05 -80.67
C LEU A 16 -1.08 -19.51 -79.52
N VAL A 17 -1.76 -20.65 -79.66
CA VAL A 17 -2.58 -21.23 -78.58
C VAL A 17 -1.71 -21.61 -77.39
N LEU A 18 -0.55 -22.22 -77.63
CA LEU A 18 0.37 -22.62 -76.57
C LEU A 18 0.95 -21.40 -75.83
N CYS A 19 1.30 -20.34 -76.56
CA CYS A 19 1.68 -19.05 -75.98
C CYS A 19 0.54 -18.43 -75.15
N PHE A 20 -0.70 -18.48 -75.62
CA PHE A 20 -1.85 -17.93 -74.89
C PHE A 20 -2.12 -18.70 -73.59
N VAL A 21 -2.02 -20.03 -73.62
CA VAL A 21 -2.16 -20.88 -72.42
C VAL A 21 -1.03 -20.58 -71.43
N LEU A 22 0.22 -20.48 -71.89
CA LEU A 22 1.36 -20.09 -71.05
C LEU A 22 1.17 -18.72 -70.40
N CYS A 23 0.75 -17.71 -71.17
CA CYS A 23 0.45 -16.38 -70.63
C CYS A 23 -0.68 -16.44 -69.59
N SER A 24 -1.74 -17.21 -69.86
CA SER A 24 -2.87 -17.36 -68.92
C SER A 24 -2.45 -18.03 -67.63
N VAL A 25 -1.62 -19.07 -67.69
CA VAL A 25 -1.05 -19.74 -66.52
C VAL A 25 -0.16 -18.78 -65.73
N LEU A 26 0.73 -18.03 -66.41
CA LEU A 26 1.62 -17.06 -65.77
C LEU A 26 0.85 -15.94 -65.04
N VAL A 27 -0.20 -15.39 -65.68
CA VAL A 27 -1.07 -14.40 -65.05
C VAL A 27 -1.81 -15.01 -63.86
N GLY A 28 -2.33 -16.23 -64.01
CA GLY A 28 -3.02 -16.95 -62.94
C GLY A 28 -2.12 -17.20 -61.72
N THR A 29 -0.89 -17.68 -61.93
CA THR A 29 0.08 -17.90 -60.84
C THR A 29 0.51 -16.60 -60.19
N THR A 30 0.70 -15.52 -60.97
CA THR A 30 1.07 -14.22 -60.43
C THR A 30 -0.03 -13.63 -59.54
N LEU A 31 -1.29 -13.73 -59.97
CA LEU A 31 -2.44 -13.29 -59.16
C LEU A 31 -2.60 -14.12 -57.89
N LEU A 32 -2.34 -15.42 -57.95
CA LEU A 32 -2.36 -16.29 -56.78
C LEU A 32 -1.26 -15.89 -55.79
N HIS A 33 -0.02 -15.74 -56.25
CA HIS A 33 1.09 -15.29 -55.42
C HIS A 33 0.82 -13.92 -54.78
N PHE A 34 0.25 -12.99 -55.55
CA PHE A 34 -0.11 -11.68 -55.04
C PHE A 34 -1.17 -11.77 -53.92
N ARG A 35 -2.22 -12.60 -54.08
CA ARG A 35 -3.23 -12.81 -53.03
C ARG A 35 -2.65 -13.43 -51.77
N VAL A 36 -1.79 -14.43 -51.92
CA VAL A 36 -1.12 -15.09 -50.78
C VAL A 36 -0.20 -14.11 -50.06
N ALA A 37 0.58 -13.31 -50.80
CA ALA A 37 1.46 -12.29 -50.24
C ALA A 37 0.67 -11.22 -49.48
N GLN A 38 -0.40 -10.69 -50.08
CA GLN A 38 -1.27 -9.71 -49.42
C GLN A 38 -1.96 -10.28 -48.17
N HIS A 39 -2.34 -11.56 -48.19
CA HIS A 39 -2.94 -12.19 -47.02
C HIS A 39 -1.91 -12.33 -45.89
N GLY A 40 -0.69 -12.79 -46.20
CA GLY A 40 0.39 -12.88 -45.22
C GLY A 40 0.77 -11.53 -44.62
N GLU A 41 0.83 -10.47 -45.43
CA GLU A 41 1.09 -9.11 -44.95
C GLU A 41 -0.01 -8.63 -43.98
N ARG A 42 -1.29 -8.83 -44.32
CA ARG A 42 -2.42 -8.45 -43.45
C ARG A 42 -2.42 -9.22 -42.14
N GLU A 43 -2.04 -10.50 -42.15
CA GLU A 43 -1.93 -11.30 -40.94
C GLU A 43 -0.82 -10.79 -40.01
N LEU A 44 0.36 -10.47 -40.56
CA LEU A 44 1.47 -9.91 -39.79
C LEU A 44 1.11 -8.55 -39.20
N LEU A 45 0.44 -7.69 -39.97
CA LEU A 45 -0.03 -6.39 -39.48
C LEU A 45 -1.09 -6.56 -38.37
N ALA A 46 -2.07 -7.46 -38.55
CA ALA A 46 -3.08 -7.74 -37.53
C ALA A 46 -2.43 -8.29 -36.25
N GLN A 47 -1.39 -9.12 -36.36
CA GLN A 47 -0.63 -9.59 -35.22
C GLN A 47 0.10 -8.43 -34.51
N GLY A 48 0.85 -7.60 -35.24
CA GLY A 48 1.56 -6.47 -34.66
C GLY A 48 0.65 -5.49 -33.92
N LEU A 49 -0.56 -5.26 -34.43
CA LEU A 49 -1.60 -4.45 -33.78
C LEU A 49 -2.07 -5.07 -32.45
N ALA A 50 -2.23 -6.39 -32.38
CA ALA A 50 -2.56 -7.08 -31.14
C ALA A 50 -1.40 -7.02 -30.12
N GLU A 51 -0.16 -7.20 -30.57
CA GLU A 51 1.05 -7.11 -29.72
C GLU A 51 1.22 -5.71 -29.13
N GLN A 52 0.97 -4.66 -29.93
CA GLN A 52 0.98 -3.29 -29.46
C GLN A 52 -0.08 -3.06 -28.38
N ALA A 53 -1.30 -3.57 -28.55
CA ALA A 53 -2.36 -3.42 -27.56
C ALA A 53 -1.97 -4.07 -26.21
N VAL A 54 -1.31 -5.23 -26.26
CA VAL A 54 -0.71 -5.85 -25.06
C VAL A 54 0.32 -4.92 -24.43
N GLY A 55 1.28 -4.41 -25.20
CA GLY A 55 2.34 -3.52 -24.71
C GLY A 55 1.79 -2.23 -24.06
N LEU A 56 0.83 -1.58 -24.70
CA LEU A 56 0.16 -0.37 -24.17
C LEU A 56 -0.61 -0.68 -22.89
N THR A 57 -1.26 -1.85 -22.81
CA THR A 57 -1.99 -2.25 -21.61
C THR A 57 -1.04 -2.52 -20.45
N LEU A 58 0.10 -3.18 -20.71
CA LEU A 58 1.13 -3.39 -19.71
C LEU A 58 1.70 -2.07 -19.19
N ASP A 59 1.97 -1.10 -20.06
CA ASP A 59 2.39 0.25 -19.64
C ASP A 59 1.34 0.91 -18.72
N ARG A 60 0.06 0.81 -19.06
CA ARG A 60 -1.04 1.32 -18.21
C ARG A 60 -1.14 0.59 -16.87
N ILE A 61 -0.99 -0.73 -16.85
CA ILE A 61 -0.99 -1.54 -15.61
C ILE A 61 0.24 -1.21 -14.75
N ASN A 62 1.40 -0.99 -15.35
CA ASN A 62 2.60 -0.62 -14.60
C ASN A 62 2.43 0.75 -13.92
N LYS A 63 1.80 1.71 -14.59
CA LYS A 63 1.48 3.04 -14.03
C LYS A 63 0.34 2.98 -13.01
N ASN A 64 -0.62 2.09 -13.21
CA ASN A 64 -1.75 1.88 -12.30
C ASN A 64 -2.10 0.39 -12.24
N PRO A 65 -1.61 -0.36 -11.24
CA PRO A 65 -1.84 -1.80 -11.17
C PRO A 65 -3.31 -2.19 -10.99
N GLN A 66 -4.18 -1.24 -10.58
CA GLN A 66 -5.64 -1.43 -10.50
C GLN A 66 -6.36 -1.28 -11.85
N PHE A 67 -5.63 -0.94 -12.93
CA PHE A 67 -6.20 -0.79 -14.26
C PHE A 67 -6.87 -2.09 -14.72
N GLY A 68 -8.13 -2.00 -15.15
CA GLY A 68 -8.88 -3.16 -15.62
C GLY A 68 -9.56 -3.99 -14.52
N LEU A 69 -9.52 -3.58 -13.25
CA LEU A 69 -10.32 -4.18 -12.18
C LEU A 69 -11.77 -3.68 -12.21
N PRO A 70 -12.77 -4.50 -11.83
CA PRO A 70 -14.17 -4.06 -11.75
C PRO A 70 -14.34 -2.77 -10.95
N GLY A 71 -15.00 -1.77 -11.54
CA GLY A 71 -15.23 -0.46 -10.91
C GLY A 71 -14.01 0.47 -10.87
N LYS A 72 -12.88 0.09 -11.49
CA LYS A 72 -11.67 0.91 -11.61
C LYS A 72 -11.46 1.39 -13.05
N ALA A 73 -10.49 2.30 -13.22
CA ALA A 73 -10.13 2.84 -14.53
C ALA A 73 -9.77 1.71 -15.53
N GLY A 74 -10.17 1.86 -16.79
CA GLY A 74 -9.88 0.88 -17.83
C GLY A 74 -10.79 -0.36 -17.86
N TYR A 75 -11.64 -0.57 -16.85
CA TYR A 75 -12.59 -1.68 -16.87
C TYR A 75 -13.68 -1.45 -17.93
N ARG A 76 -13.89 -2.44 -18.80
CA ARG A 76 -14.77 -2.36 -19.98
C ARG A 76 -14.43 -1.24 -20.97
N GLN A 77 -13.27 -0.60 -20.83
CA GLN A 77 -12.80 0.41 -21.76
C GLN A 77 -11.72 -0.20 -22.67
N PRO A 78 -11.82 -0.05 -24.00
CA PRO A 78 -10.78 -0.52 -24.90
C PRO A 78 -9.49 0.28 -24.72
N VAL A 79 -8.38 -0.45 -24.71
CA VAL A 79 -7.06 0.12 -24.91
C VAL A 79 -6.89 0.29 -26.42
N GLU A 80 -7.13 1.51 -26.89
CA GLU A 80 -6.98 1.86 -28.30
C GLU A 80 -5.50 2.05 -28.69
N PRO A 81 -5.13 1.71 -29.92
CA PRO A 81 -3.78 1.92 -30.44
C PRO A 81 -3.48 3.40 -30.63
N HIS A 82 -2.20 3.70 -30.88
CA HIS A 82 -1.77 5.05 -31.23
C HIS A 82 -2.50 5.53 -32.52
N PRO A 83 -3.00 6.78 -32.56
CA PRO A 83 -3.83 7.28 -33.66
C PRO A 83 -3.17 7.22 -35.04
N GLU A 84 -1.83 7.26 -35.11
CA GLU A 84 -1.08 7.16 -36.36
C GLU A 84 -1.20 5.80 -37.07
N TRP A 85 -1.61 4.75 -36.35
CA TRP A 85 -1.76 3.39 -36.92
C TRP A 85 -3.24 2.95 -36.99
N ALA A 86 -4.15 3.74 -36.42
CA ALA A 86 -5.59 3.55 -36.52
C ALA A 86 -6.11 4.10 -37.87
N GLY A 87 -5.76 3.40 -38.95
CA GLY A 87 -6.35 3.64 -40.27
C GLY A 87 -7.81 3.16 -40.35
N LYS A 88 -8.53 3.58 -41.40
CA LYS A 88 -9.95 3.25 -41.63
C LYS A 88 -10.26 1.74 -41.65
N ASP A 89 -9.25 0.91 -41.91
CA ASP A 89 -9.34 -0.56 -41.99
C ASP A 89 -8.46 -1.31 -40.98
N MET A 90 -7.85 -0.60 -40.02
CA MET A 90 -6.93 -1.18 -39.03
C MET A 90 -7.42 -0.86 -37.62
N SER A 91 -7.56 -1.87 -36.77
CA SER A 91 -7.94 -1.67 -35.38
C SER A 91 -7.27 -2.68 -34.47
N SER A 92 -6.99 -2.26 -33.23
CA SER A 92 -6.65 -3.16 -32.15
C SER A 92 -7.60 -2.94 -30.98
N ARG A 93 -7.86 -4.00 -30.23
CA ARG A 93 -8.76 -3.97 -29.08
C ARG A 93 -8.24 -4.92 -28.01
N LEU A 94 -8.02 -4.37 -26.83
CA LEU A 94 -7.88 -5.11 -25.57
C LEU A 94 -8.82 -4.47 -24.55
N VAL A 95 -9.68 -5.26 -23.93
CA VAL A 95 -10.68 -4.78 -22.96
C VAL A 95 -10.70 -5.71 -21.76
N PHE A 96 -10.81 -5.17 -20.54
CA PHE A 96 -11.05 -5.98 -19.35
C PHE A 96 -12.54 -6.26 -19.14
N GLY A 97 -12.89 -7.55 -19.05
CA GLY A 97 -14.27 -8.03 -18.95
C GLY A 97 -15.13 -7.78 -20.21
N GLY A 98 -16.37 -8.30 -20.21
CA GLY A 98 -17.36 -8.08 -21.27
C GLY A 98 -17.70 -9.31 -22.11
N SER A 99 -18.54 -9.13 -23.14
CA SER A 99 -18.95 -10.17 -24.08
C SER A 99 -18.02 -10.18 -25.31
N GLY A 100 -17.09 -11.13 -25.36
CA GLY A 100 -16.08 -11.25 -26.43
C GLY A 100 -14.71 -11.62 -25.86
N PRO A 101 -13.63 -11.57 -26.66
CA PRO A 101 -12.27 -11.66 -26.11
C PRO A 101 -12.02 -10.55 -25.09
N TYR A 102 -11.69 -10.96 -23.87
CA TYR A 102 -11.48 -10.05 -22.75
C TYR A 102 -10.26 -10.46 -21.93
N SER A 103 -9.61 -9.45 -21.36
CA SER A 103 -8.53 -9.60 -20.40
C SER A 103 -9.07 -9.69 -18.97
N THR A 104 -8.30 -10.30 -18.09
CA THR A 104 -8.60 -10.45 -16.67
C THR A 104 -7.38 -10.00 -15.86
N ASN A 105 -7.59 -9.01 -14.99
CA ASN A 105 -6.57 -8.58 -14.04
C ASN A 105 -6.82 -9.29 -12.70
N ASN A 106 -5.91 -10.19 -12.31
CA ASN A 106 -5.96 -10.94 -11.06
C ASN A 106 -4.73 -10.66 -10.18
N LEU A 107 -4.15 -9.46 -10.28
CA LEU A 107 -2.92 -9.11 -9.56
C LEU A 107 -3.07 -9.01 -8.03
N TYR A 108 -4.29 -8.76 -7.55
CA TYR A 108 -4.56 -8.49 -6.13
C TYR A 108 -5.30 -9.62 -5.41
N GLU A 109 -5.79 -10.60 -6.14
CA GLU A 109 -6.52 -11.72 -5.55
C GLU A 109 -5.56 -12.86 -5.25
N ASP A 110 -5.74 -13.47 -4.08
CA ASP A 110 -4.98 -14.65 -3.66
C ASP A 110 -5.59 -15.96 -4.20
N ASN A 111 -6.73 -15.88 -4.91
CA ASN A 111 -7.40 -17.00 -5.54
C ASN A 111 -7.27 -16.96 -7.06
N ALA A 112 -7.24 -18.13 -7.70
CA ALA A 112 -7.32 -18.22 -9.15
C ALA A 112 -8.72 -17.85 -9.64
N VAL A 113 -8.81 -17.15 -10.76
CA VAL A 113 -10.07 -16.72 -11.39
C VAL A 113 -10.19 -17.25 -12.81
N ARG A 114 -11.42 -17.28 -13.33
CA ARG A 114 -11.67 -17.71 -14.71
C ARG A 114 -11.54 -16.53 -15.68
N GLY A 115 -10.62 -16.65 -16.63
CA GLY A 115 -10.41 -15.74 -17.73
C GLY A 115 -11.23 -16.08 -18.98
N TRP A 116 -10.98 -15.35 -20.07
CA TRP A 116 -11.61 -15.61 -21.36
C TRP A 116 -11.32 -17.03 -21.87
N ASN A 117 -12.29 -17.60 -22.59
CA ASN A 117 -12.25 -18.97 -23.12
C ASN A 117 -12.03 -20.07 -22.04
N GLY A 118 -12.37 -19.78 -20.78
CA GLY A 118 -12.20 -20.73 -19.68
C GLY A 118 -10.76 -20.87 -19.19
N SER A 119 -9.81 -20.07 -19.69
CA SER A 119 -8.43 -20.03 -19.20
C SER A 119 -8.40 -19.77 -17.69
N VAL A 120 -7.65 -20.57 -16.95
CA VAL A 120 -7.43 -20.34 -15.51
C VAL A 120 -6.37 -19.25 -15.38
N VAL A 121 -6.71 -18.19 -14.65
CA VAL A 121 -5.81 -17.07 -14.34
C VAL A 121 -5.38 -17.25 -12.89
N PRO A 122 -4.14 -17.70 -12.62
CA PRO A 122 -3.64 -17.93 -11.26
C PRO A 122 -3.77 -16.68 -10.36
N ALA A 123 -3.69 -16.88 -9.06
CA ALA A 123 -3.53 -15.77 -8.11
C ALA A 123 -2.34 -14.88 -8.51
N ARG A 124 -2.44 -13.58 -8.26
CA ARG A 124 -1.38 -12.59 -8.53
C ARG A 124 -0.87 -12.58 -9.98
N SER A 125 -1.78 -12.81 -10.94
CA SER A 125 -1.44 -12.87 -12.36
C SER A 125 -2.38 -12.02 -13.23
N LEU A 126 -1.96 -11.79 -14.46
CA LEU A 126 -2.70 -11.09 -15.50
C LEU A 126 -2.92 -12.05 -16.65
N HIS A 127 -4.11 -12.02 -17.20
CA HIS A 127 -4.44 -12.67 -18.46
C HIS A 127 -4.86 -11.59 -19.45
N LEU A 128 -4.05 -11.35 -20.47
CA LEU A 128 -4.27 -10.32 -21.48
C LEU A 128 -4.69 -10.97 -22.78
N VAL A 129 -5.83 -10.52 -23.31
CA VAL A 129 -6.36 -10.97 -24.60
C VAL A 129 -6.53 -9.77 -25.51
N ALA A 130 -5.66 -9.66 -26.50
CA ALA A 130 -5.69 -8.61 -27.51
C ALA A 130 -6.20 -9.15 -28.85
N VAL A 131 -6.95 -8.33 -29.55
CA VAL A 131 -7.45 -8.60 -30.89
C VAL A 131 -6.93 -7.53 -31.83
N GLY A 132 -6.24 -7.92 -32.89
CA GLY A 132 -5.85 -7.03 -33.98
C GLY A 132 -6.60 -7.38 -35.26
N THR A 133 -7.03 -6.36 -36.00
CA THR A 133 -7.86 -6.50 -37.20
C THR A 133 -7.31 -5.63 -38.32
N VAL A 134 -7.11 -6.22 -39.50
CA VAL A 134 -6.74 -5.53 -40.74
C VAL A 134 -7.68 -5.99 -41.85
N GLY A 135 -8.62 -5.13 -42.24
CA GLY A 135 -9.74 -5.48 -43.11
C GLY A 135 -10.58 -6.62 -42.50
N SER A 136 -10.71 -7.74 -43.20
CA SER A 136 -11.40 -8.95 -42.70
C SER A 136 -10.50 -9.89 -41.90
N THR A 137 -9.19 -9.63 -41.86
CA THR A 137 -8.23 -10.51 -41.17
C THR A 137 -8.18 -10.14 -39.70
N ARG A 138 -8.34 -11.14 -38.83
CA ARG A 138 -8.38 -10.97 -37.38
C ARG A 138 -7.38 -11.92 -36.73
N ARG A 139 -6.57 -11.41 -35.80
CA ARG A 139 -5.64 -12.19 -34.98
C ARG A 139 -5.89 -11.95 -33.51
N ILE A 140 -5.83 -13.02 -32.71
CA ILE A 140 -6.01 -12.95 -31.26
C ILE A 140 -4.70 -13.40 -30.60
N ILE A 141 -4.24 -12.61 -29.65
CA ILE A 141 -3.06 -12.93 -28.84
C ILE A 141 -3.49 -13.05 -27.39
N GLU A 142 -3.16 -14.18 -26.79
CA GLU A 142 -3.38 -14.48 -25.39
C GLU A 142 -2.05 -14.53 -24.65
N VAL A 143 -1.93 -13.75 -23.58
CA VAL A 143 -0.70 -13.62 -22.81
C VAL A 143 -1.00 -13.75 -21.32
N HIS A 144 -0.24 -14.59 -20.63
CA HIS A 144 -0.29 -14.70 -19.17
C HIS A 144 0.96 -14.11 -18.55
N TYR A 145 0.79 -13.13 -17.66
CA TYR A 145 1.87 -12.56 -16.86
C TYR A 145 1.66 -12.85 -15.39
N GLN A 146 2.71 -13.18 -14.66
CA GLN A 146 2.65 -13.31 -13.20
C GLN A 146 3.42 -12.17 -12.55
N ASN A 147 2.85 -11.57 -11.49
CA ASN A 147 3.58 -10.65 -10.62
C ASN A 147 4.60 -11.48 -9.83
N ASN A 148 5.86 -11.43 -10.25
CA ASN A 148 6.94 -12.10 -9.56
C ASN A 148 7.32 -11.25 -8.34
N PRO A 149 7.35 -11.83 -7.13
CA PRO A 149 7.83 -11.09 -5.98
C PRO A 149 9.30 -10.70 -6.13
N PHE A 150 9.69 -9.65 -5.42
CA PHE A 150 11.08 -9.22 -5.30
C PHE A 150 11.97 -10.41 -4.93
N PRO A 151 12.98 -10.77 -5.74
CA PRO A 151 13.54 -12.13 -5.69
C PRO A 151 14.73 -12.29 -4.73
N TYR A 152 15.22 -11.21 -4.13
CA TYR A 152 16.45 -11.25 -3.32
C TYR A 152 16.15 -11.16 -1.83
N ALA A 153 16.81 -12.02 -1.04
CA ALA A 153 16.90 -11.85 0.41
C ALA A 153 17.76 -10.63 0.75
N ILE A 154 18.85 -10.46 0.01
CA ILE A 154 19.80 -9.34 0.16
C ILE A 154 20.09 -8.75 -1.22
N GLY A 155 19.84 -7.46 -1.37
CA GLY A 155 20.18 -6.69 -2.57
C GLY A 155 20.95 -5.43 -2.21
N SER A 156 22.07 -5.16 -2.88
CA SER A 156 22.90 -3.98 -2.60
C SER A 156 23.50 -3.33 -3.84
N ASN A 157 23.54 -1.99 -3.88
CA ASN A 157 24.33 -1.24 -4.86
C ASN A 157 25.83 -1.18 -4.52
N SER A 158 26.21 -1.64 -3.35
CA SER A 158 27.54 -1.56 -2.75
C SER A 158 28.16 -2.95 -2.52
N PRO A 159 29.46 -3.04 -2.18
CA PRO A 159 30.06 -4.30 -1.75
C PRO A 159 29.30 -4.92 -0.57
N LEU A 160 29.21 -6.24 -0.57
CA LEU A 160 28.61 -7.03 0.49
C LEU A 160 29.70 -7.86 1.16
N VAL A 161 29.84 -7.69 2.46
CA VAL A 161 30.77 -8.45 3.29
C VAL A 161 29.97 -9.18 4.35
N SER A 162 30.31 -10.45 4.57
CA SER A 162 29.79 -11.22 5.69
C SER A 162 30.91 -11.73 6.58
N GLN A 163 30.68 -11.65 7.89
CA GLN A 163 31.60 -12.16 8.90
C GLN A 163 30.88 -13.11 9.86
N GLY A 164 31.50 -14.27 10.10
CA GLY A 164 30.94 -15.31 10.95
C GLY A 164 29.80 -16.09 10.30
N ASP A 165 28.80 -16.46 11.10
CA ASP A 165 27.72 -17.34 10.66
C ASP A 165 26.69 -16.58 9.82
N LEU A 166 26.57 -16.90 8.54
CA LEU A 166 25.56 -16.31 7.66
C LEU A 166 24.73 -17.40 7.02
N LEU A 167 23.43 -17.34 7.21
CA LEU A 167 22.48 -18.18 6.50
C LEU A 167 21.60 -17.31 5.60
N VAL A 168 21.50 -17.64 4.32
CA VAL A 168 20.56 -17.01 3.39
C VAL A 168 19.63 -18.03 2.76
N GLY A 169 18.35 -17.88 3.08
CA GLY A 169 17.25 -18.78 2.75
C GLY A 169 16.09 -18.08 2.08
N ALA A 170 15.11 -18.86 1.65
CA ALA A 170 13.77 -18.36 1.36
C ALA A 170 12.72 -19.32 1.92
N LEU A 171 11.51 -18.81 2.14
CA LEU A 171 10.35 -19.61 2.53
C LEU A 171 9.30 -19.64 1.42
N PRO A 172 8.52 -20.73 1.31
CA PRO A 172 7.34 -20.73 0.47
C PRO A 172 6.32 -19.69 0.97
N GLU A 173 5.58 -19.10 0.03
CA GLU A 173 4.41 -18.31 0.40
C GLU A 173 3.43 -19.13 1.28
N GLY A 174 2.80 -18.49 2.26
CA GLY A 174 1.78 -19.07 3.14
C GLY A 174 2.30 -19.92 4.31
N LYS A 175 3.62 -20.04 4.50
CA LYS A 175 4.25 -20.84 5.58
C LYS A 175 4.70 -20.04 6.81
N ILE A 176 4.31 -18.77 6.87
CA ILE A 176 4.76 -17.80 7.88
C ILE A 176 4.20 -18.11 9.27
N HIS A 177 2.93 -18.54 9.36
CA HIS A 177 2.18 -18.66 10.61
C HIS A 177 2.67 -19.76 11.58
N THR A 178 3.72 -20.50 11.23
CA THR A 178 4.23 -21.63 12.02
C THR A 178 5.66 -21.45 12.52
N LEU A 179 6.31 -20.32 12.22
CA LEU A 179 7.73 -20.13 12.53
C LEU A 179 7.88 -19.43 13.88
N THR A 180 8.07 -20.23 14.94
CA THR A 180 8.65 -19.77 16.21
C THR A 180 10.17 -19.89 16.24
N ASP A 181 10.74 -20.66 15.31
CA ASP A 181 12.17 -20.95 15.18
C ASP A 181 12.60 -20.78 13.71
N PRO A 182 13.88 -20.48 13.43
CA PRO A 182 14.39 -20.49 12.06
C PRO A 182 14.09 -21.87 11.43
N PRO A 183 13.60 -21.90 10.17
CA PRO A 183 13.33 -23.16 9.51
C PRO A 183 14.63 -23.95 9.41
N PRO A 184 14.62 -25.27 9.70
CA PRO A 184 15.81 -26.09 9.45
C PRO A 184 16.21 -26.02 7.98
N ASP A 185 17.52 -26.13 7.71
CA ASP A 185 18.12 -25.90 6.39
C ASP A 185 17.43 -26.67 5.24
N ASP A 186 16.89 -27.85 5.53
CA ASP A 186 16.21 -28.74 4.59
C ASP A 186 14.82 -28.24 4.15
N GLN A 187 14.25 -27.27 4.87
CA GLN A 187 12.97 -26.64 4.56
C GLN A 187 13.13 -25.30 3.84
N LEU A 188 14.36 -24.81 3.71
CA LEU A 188 14.65 -23.56 3.02
C LEU A 188 14.59 -23.74 1.50
N LYS A 189 13.82 -22.85 0.87
CA LYS A 189 13.89 -22.62 -0.57
C LYS A 189 15.12 -21.78 -0.92
N PRO A 190 15.50 -21.72 -2.21
CA PRO A 190 16.60 -20.87 -2.66
C PRO A 190 16.42 -19.39 -2.28
N GLY A 191 17.26 -18.89 -1.39
CA GLY A 191 17.42 -17.48 -1.06
C GLY A 191 18.53 -16.84 -1.89
N HIS A 192 18.20 -15.81 -2.66
CA HIS A 192 19.16 -15.15 -3.56
C HIS A 192 19.81 -13.92 -2.91
N MET A 193 21.08 -13.72 -3.22
CA MET A 193 21.85 -12.52 -2.85
C MET A 193 22.40 -11.84 -4.09
N ARG A 194 22.46 -10.51 -4.04
CA ARG A 194 23.00 -9.75 -5.15
C ARG A 194 23.68 -8.45 -4.75
N SER A 195 24.84 -8.18 -5.36
CA SER A 195 25.53 -6.88 -5.32
C SER A 195 25.72 -6.30 -6.72
N ASN A 196 25.45 -5.01 -6.89
CA ASN A 196 25.78 -4.26 -8.12
C ASN A 196 27.16 -3.60 -8.06
N SER A 197 27.94 -3.76 -6.99
CA SER A 197 29.29 -3.21 -6.94
C SER A 197 30.18 -3.91 -7.96
N ALA A 198 30.91 -3.12 -8.75
CA ALA A 198 31.88 -3.58 -9.74
C ALA A 198 33.28 -3.82 -9.14
N ALA A 199 33.42 -3.74 -7.82
CA ALA A 199 34.70 -3.95 -7.14
C ALA A 199 35.26 -5.35 -7.41
N GLN A 200 36.59 -5.49 -7.44
CA GLN A 200 37.24 -6.79 -7.62
C GLN A 200 36.84 -7.80 -6.55
N GLN A 201 36.54 -7.33 -5.34
CA GLN A 201 35.94 -8.09 -4.25
C GLN A 201 34.64 -7.38 -3.87
N SER A 202 33.59 -7.66 -4.63
CA SER A 202 32.28 -7.06 -4.45
C SER A 202 31.42 -7.86 -3.48
N VAL A 203 31.59 -9.19 -3.45
CA VAL A 203 30.99 -10.04 -2.43
C VAL A 203 32.09 -10.82 -1.73
N GLU A 204 32.18 -10.71 -0.41
CA GLU A 204 33.10 -11.48 0.44
C GLU A 204 32.29 -12.23 1.49
N LEU A 205 32.38 -13.56 1.48
CA LEU A 205 31.65 -14.43 2.38
C LEU A 205 32.64 -15.22 3.23
N SER A 206 32.53 -15.08 4.56
CA SER A 206 33.38 -15.76 5.51
C SER A 206 33.09 -17.26 5.63
N GLU A 207 33.92 -17.93 6.41
CA GLU A 207 33.69 -19.30 6.88
C GLU A 207 32.31 -19.42 7.55
N ARG A 208 31.71 -20.62 7.49
CA ARG A 208 30.36 -20.91 7.99
C ARG A 208 29.22 -20.10 7.36
N THR A 209 29.37 -19.68 6.10
CA THR A 209 28.25 -19.10 5.34
C THR A 209 27.50 -20.21 4.57
N LEU A 210 26.17 -20.28 4.70
CA LEU A 210 25.28 -21.10 3.87
C LEU A 210 24.31 -20.22 3.07
N ILE A 211 24.36 -20.31 1.75
CA ILE A 211 23.42 -19.63 0.85
C ILE A 211 22.70 -20.70 0.04
N THR A 212 21.39 -20.78 0.22
CA THR A 212 20.56 -21.81 -0.41
C THR A 212 20.25 -21.52 -1.88
N GLY A 213 20.37 -20.25 -2.31
CA GLY A 213 20.16 -19.81 -3.68
C GLY A 213 21.43 -19.32 -4.38
N ASN A 214 21.23 -18.39 -5.33
CA ASN A 214 22.31 -17.82 -6.14
C ASN A 214 22.97 -16.64 -5.42
N VAL A 215 24.27 -16.47 -5.68
CA VAL A 215 25.03 -15.27 -5.33
C VAL A 215 25.46 -14.60 -6.62
N GLU A 216 24.97 -13.39 -6.87
CA GLU A 216 25.27 -12.65 -8.10
C GLU A 216 25.99 -11.35 -7.75
N SER A 217 27.04 -11.02 -8.51
CA SER A 217 27.77 -9.77 -8.30
C SER A 217 28.20 -9.16 -9.62
N ALA A 218 28.15 -7.84 -9.73
CA ALA A 218 28.74 -7.13 -10.87
C ALA A 218 30.28 -7.13 -10.85
N GLY A 219 30.85 -7.40 -9.68
CA GLY A 219 32.28 -7.51 -9.45
C GLY A 219 32.69 -8.96 -9.13
N GLY A 220 33.85 -9.13 -8.50
CA GLY A 220 34.30 -10.45 -8.09
C GLY A 220 33.61 -10.94 -6.82
N ILE A 221 33.57 -12.26 -6.66
CA ILE A 221 33.03 -12.96 -5.49
C ILE A 221 34.18 -13.75 -4.85
N LYS A 222 34.43 -13.51 -3.55
CA LYS A 222 35.38 -14.25 -2.73
C LYS A 222 34.60 -15.13 -1.74
N LEU A 223 34.85 -16.44 -1.81
CA LEU A 223 34.28 -17.45 -0.93
C LEU A 223 35.41 -18.06 -0.11
N GLU A 224 35.29 -18.06 1.22
CA GLU A 224 36.22 -18.77 2.10
C GLU A 224 35.96 -20.29 2.08
N ARG A 225 36.88 -21.08 2.65
CA ARG A 225 36.93 -22.55 2.47
C ARG A 225 35.67 -23.29 2.93
N GLU A 226 34.98 -22.77 3.94
CA GLU A 226 33.76 -23.38 4.51
C GLU A 226 32.46 -22.71 4.03
N THR A 227 32.53 -21.79 3.07
CA THR A 227 31.34 -21.18 2.48
C THR A 227 30.63 -22.16 1.54
N ARG A 228 29.33 -22.35 1.72
CA ARG A 228 28.48 -23.21 0.91
C ARG A 228 27.43 -22.38 0.18
N VAL A 229 27.53 -22.34 -1.15
CA VAL A 229 26.47 -21.80 -2.02
C VAL A 229 25.82 -22.98 -2.73
N LEU A 230 24.55 -23.25 -2.46
CA LEU A 230 23.80 -24.36 -3.06
C LEU A 230 23.30 -24.03 -4.47
N GLY A 231 23.09 -22.75 -4.77
CA GLY A 231 22.83 -22.27 -6.13
C GLY A 231 24.12 -21.93 -6.89
N ALA A 232 24.02 -21.00 -7.84
CA ALA A 232 25.17 -20.55 -8.62
C ALA A 232 25.82 -19.30 -8.01
N ALA A 233 27.15 -19.31 -7.88
CA ALA A 233 27.95 -18.09 -7.69
C ALA A 233 28.33 -17.50 -9.05
N ARG A 234 27.88 -16.28 -9.33
CA ARG A 234 28.02 -15.59 -10.63
C ARG A 234 28.75 -14.26 -10.47
N PRO A 235 30.10 -14.28 -10.41
CA PRO A 235 30.88 -13.05 -10.44
C PRO A 235 30.78 -12.37 -11.81
N PHE A 236 31.04 -11.06 -11.87
CA PHE A 236 31.03 -10.26 -13.10
C PHE A 236 29.72 -10.36 -13.92
N SER A 237 28.60 -10.52 -13.23
CA SER A 237 27.27 -10.42 -13.80
C SER A 237 26.96 -8.96 -14.21
N GLY A 238 25.95 -8.74 -15.05
CA GLY A 238 25.45 -7.35 -15.26
C GLY A 238 24.92 -6.74 -13.97
N THR A 239 24.57 -5.45 -13.94
CA THR A 239 23.88 -4.80 -12.81
C THR A 239 22.35 -4.97 -12.91
N THR A 240 21.63 -4.87 -11.79
CA THR A 240 20.16 -4.83 -11.75
C THR A 240 19.69 -3.53 -11.11
N ARG A 241 18.41 -3.22 -11.19
CA ARG A 241 17.86 -2.06 -10.47
C ARG A 241 17.35 -2.50 -9.11
N PHE A 242 17.92 -1.93 -8.05
CA PHE A 242 17.31 -1.97 -6.74
C PHE A 242 16.37 -0.77 -6.54
N PRO A 243 15.36 -0.89 -5.69
CA PRO A 243 14.49 0.23 -5.30
C PRO A 243 15.28 1.46 -4.88
N ASP A 244 15.00 2.62 -5.47
CA ASP A 244 15.40 3.93 -4.93
C ASP A 244 14.16 4.56 -4.30
N ILE A 245 13.98 4.31 -3.01
CA ILE A 245 12.84 4.78 -2.23
C ILE A 245 13.16 6.20 -1.76
N ASP A 246 12.39 7.18 -2.25
CA ASP A 246 12.35 8.51 -1.66
C ASP A 246 11.60 8.46 -0.32
N VAL A 247 12.33 8.57 0.79
CA VAL A 247 11.75 8.48 2.13
C VAL A 247 10.89 9.69 2.48
N HIS A 248 11.12 10.85 1.86
CA HIS A 248 10.36 12.08 2.13
C HIS A 248 8.89 11.96 1.70
N ARG A 249 8.58 11.04 0.76
CA ARG A 249 7.20 10.77 0.35
C ARG A 249 6.31 10.23 1.48
N PHE A 250 6.93 9.72 2.56
CA PHE A 250 6.23 9.18 3.73
C PHE A 250 6.05 10.20 4.85
N ASP A 251 6.51 11.44 4.66
CA ASP A 251 6.27 12.52 5.61
C ASP A 251 4.75 12.72 5.80
N PRO A 252 4.23 12.54 7.03
CA PRO A 252 2.81 12.70 7.30
C PRO A 252 2.40 14.18 7.46
N GLY A 253 3.34 15.11 7.26
CA GLY A 253 3.12 16.56 7.27
C GLY A 253 3.13 17.17 8.67
N ASN A 254 3.10 18.50 8.71
CA ASN A 254 3.20 19.28 9.95
C ASN A 254 2.00 19.15 10.90
N GLU A 255 0.87 18.63 10.41
CA GLU A 255 -0.36 18.43 11.20
C GLU A 255 -0.35 17.14 12.01
N SER A 256 0.63 16.27 11.79
CA SER A 256 0.76 15.01 12.53
C SER A 256 1.22 15.25 13.97
N PRO A 257 0.79 14.42 14.93
CA PRO A 257 1.31 14.44 16.30
C PRO A 257 2.84 14.45 16.31
N LYS A 258 3.41 15.46 16.98
CA LYS A 258 4.86 15.61 17.13
C LYS A 258 5.35 14.93 18.39
N LEU A 259 6.44 14.18 18.29
CA LEU A 259 7.14 13.66 19.46
C LEU A 259 8.33 14.57 19.79
N ASN A 260 8.77 14.51 21.05
CA ASN A 260 10.01 15.13 21.47
C ASN A 260 11.21 14.44 20.82
N SER A 261 12.33 15.15 20.69
CA SER A 261 13.60 14.61 20.17
C SER A 261 14.21 13.53 21.07
N GLN A 262 13.71 13.38 22.29
CA GLN A 262 14.09 12.34 23.23
C GLN A 262 12.85 11.80 23.92
N ILE A 263 12.67 10.49 23.86
CA ILE A 263 11.56 9.78 24.50
C ILE A 263 12.11 8.56 25.27
N GLY A 264 11.37 8.11 26.29
CA GLY A 264 11.65 6.85 26.96
C GLY A 264 11.06 5.67 26.18
N ALA A 265 10.76 4.58 26.89
CA ALA A 265 9.97 3.51 26.31
C ALA A 265 8.54 4.00 26.00
N GLU A 266 8.05 3.76 24.79
CA GLU A 266 6.80 4.35 24.28
C GLU A 266 6.05 3.38 23.35
N THR A 267 4.72 3.52 23.29
CA THR A 267 3.87 2.79 22.33
C THR A 267 3.21 3.76 21.36
N LEU A 268 3.45 3.56 20.07
CA LEU A 268 2.93 4.42 19.00
C LEU A 268 1.83 3.72 18.21
N GLU A 269 0.63 4.32 18.18
CA GLU A 269 -0.50 3.96 17.30
C GLU A 269 -0.83 5.17 16.40
N GLY A 270 -0.86 4.98 15.07
CA GLY A 270 -1.10 6.06 14.12
C GLY A 270 0.18 6.68 13.55
N ARG A 271 0.12 7.94 13.10
CA ARG A 271 1.24 8.64 12.44
C ARG A 271 1.88 9.64 13.38
N PHE A 272 3.20 9.60 13.51
CA PHE A 272 3.98 10.51 14.33
C PHE A 272 5.09 11.14 13.51
N ARG A 273 5.43 12.39 13.85
CA ARG A 273 6.53 13.14 13.23
C ARG A 273 7.50 13.64 14.29
N VAL A 274 8.79 13.61 13.97
CA VAL A 274 9.84 14.32 14.72
C VAL A 274 10.58 15.20 13.72
N ASP A 275 10.70 16.50 14.01
CA ASP A 275 11.32 17.48 13.10
C ASP A 275 12.85 17.51 13.20
N THR A 276 13.42 16.75 14.14
CA THR A 276 14.86 16.65 14.39
C THR A 276 15.22 15.19 14.65
N SER A 277 16.51 14.92 14.88
CA SER A 277 16.94 13.59 15.33
C SER A 277 16.21 13.14 16.61
N LEU A 278 15.92 11.84 16.69
CA LEU A 278 15.20 11.18 17.77
C LEU A 278 16.10 10.18 18.51
N GLN A 279 16.14 10.30 19.83
CA GLN A 279 16.72 9.29 20.72
C GLN A 279 15.60 8.62 21.54
N VAL A 280 15.57 7.29 21.50
CA VAL A 280 14.65 6.47 22.31
C VAL A 280 15.47 5.75 23.38
N ASP A 281 15.34 6.20 24.63
CA ASP A 281 15.99 5.61 25.81
C ASP A 281 15.15 4.45 26.37
N GLY A 282 14.91 3.44 25.53
CA GLY A 282 14.10 2.28 25.90
C GLY A 282 13.57 1.51 24.70
N ASP A 283 12.63 0.61 24.96
CA ASP A 283 11.93 -0.15 23.92
C ASP A 283 10.89 0.74 23.20
N LEU A 284 10.77 0.58 21.88
CA LEU A 284 9.72 1.20 21.07
C LEU A 284 8.73 0.15 20.60
N THR A 285 7.44 0.33 20.88
CA THR A 285 6.38 -0.57 20.41
C THR A 285 5.51 0.14 19.37
N LEU A 286 5.35 -0.44 18.19
CA LEU A 286 4.48 0.05 17.13
C LEU A 286 3.19 -0.78 17.10
N GLN A 287 2.04 -0.12 17.13
CA GLN A 287 0.72 -0.74 16.98
C GLN A 287 0.02 -0.13 15.78
N ASP A 288 0.34 -0.64 14.59
CA ASP A 288 0.02 0.02 13.31
C ASP A 288 0.55 1.48 13.28
N GLY A 289 1.71 1.69 13.90
CA GLY A 289 2.37 2.98 14.05
C GLY A 289 3.32 3.31 12.90
N VAL A 290 3.30 4.54 12.40
CA VAL A 290 4.29 5.08 11.45
C VAL A 290 4.98 6.27 12.07
N LEU A 291 6.28 6.14 12.27
CA LEU A 291 7.14 7.18 12.83
C LEU A 291 8.03 7.75 11.72
N TYR A 292 7.82 9.03 11.39
CA TYR A 292 8.69 9.78 10.47
C TYR A 292 9.60 10.71 11.27
N VAL A 293 10.90 10.67 10.98
CA VAL A 293 11.93 11.47 11.67
C VAL A 293 12.75 12.21 10.64
N GLU A 294 12.73 13.54 10.73
CA GLU A 294 13.57 14.45 9.96
C GLU A 294 14.95 14.57 10.60
N GLY A 295 15.75 13.51 10.49
CA GLY A 295 17.08 13.40 11.07
C GLY A 295 17.46 11.96 11.37
N ASP A 296 18.40 11.80 12.31
CA ASP A 296 18.87 10.50 12.75
C ASP A 296 17.93 9.89 13.80
N VAL A 297 17.84 8.57 13.84
CA VAL A 297 17.07 7.83 14.85
C VAL A 297 18.01 6.88 15.57
N HIS A 298 18.03 6.94 16.90
CA HIS A 298 18.76 5.99 17.73
C HIS A 298 17.83 5.38 18.78
N ILE A 299 17.57 4.08 18.66
CA ILE A 299 16.79 3.31 19.61
C ILE A 299 17.73 2.43 20.42
N LYS A 300 17.88 2.72 21.71
CA LYS A 300 18.77 1.96 22.62
C LYS A 300 18.16 0.64 23.08
N GLY A 301 16.84 0.60 23.22
CA GLY A 301 16.11 -0.63 23.49
C GLY A 301 15.76 -1.35 22.20
N GLY A 302 14.72 -2.18 22.28
CA GLY A 302 14.27 -2.93 21.12
C GLY A 302 12.96 -2.47 20.53
N LEU A 303 12.75 -2.88 19.28
CA LEU A 303 11.56 -2.59 18.49
C LEU A 303 10.55 -3.75 18.56
N LYS A 304 9.26 -3.47 18.76
CA LYS A 304 8.20 -4.51 18.82
C LYS A 304 6.96 -4.09 18.05
N GLY A 305 6.14 -5.07 17.69
CA GLY A 305 4.83 -4.87 17.09
C GLY A 305 4.86 -4.62 15.59
N LYS A 306 3.85 -3.93 15.07
CA LYS A 306 3.62 -3.73 13.64
C LYS A 306 3.65 -2.26 13.27
N GLY A 307 4.48 -1.87 12.30
CA GLY A 307 4.58 -0.46 11.93
C GLY A 307 5.73 -0.10 10.98
N ALA A 308 5.99 1.19 10.78
CA ALA A 308 7.12 1.65 9.99
C ALA A 308 7.90 2.77 10.70
N ILE A 309 9.22 2.76 10.54
CA ILE A 309 10.11 3.85 10.95
C ILE A 309 10.79 4.38 9.69
N VAL A 310 10.67 5.70 9.49
CA VAL A 310 11.22 6.41 8.34
C VAL A 310 12.14 7.51 8.85
N ALA A 311 13.43 7.40 8.56
CA ALA A 311 14.45 8.37 8.96
C ALA A 311 15.08 9.03 7.72
N THR A 312 15.16 10.36 7.71
CA THR A 312 15.87 11.10 6.65
C THR A 312 17.39 11.12 6.87
N GLY A 313 17.85 10.69 8.05
CA GLY A 313 19.25 10.45 8.39
C GLY A 313 19.54 8.96 8.65
N LYS A 314 20.51 8.70 9.54
CA LYS A 314 20.93 7.37 9.99
C LYS A 314 19.89 6.75 10.92
N LEU A 315 19.67 5.44 10.82
CA LEU A 315 18.81 4.67 11.73
C LEU A 315 19.64 3.62 12.46
N THR A 316 19.73 3.73 13.78
CA THR A 316 20.44 2.80 14.66
C THR A 316 19.48 2.15 15.65
N ILE A 317 19.51 0.83 15.75
CA ILE A 317 18.80 0.06 16.76
C ILE A 317 19.81 -0.87 17.45
N ASP A 318 20.09 -0.59 18.73
CA ASP A 318 21.15 -1.29 19.48
C ASP A 318 20.75 -2.71 19.90
N ARG A 319 19.45 -2.99 19.97
CA ARG A 319 18.90 -4.28 20.41
C ARG A 319 17.67 -4.68 19.60
N ALA A 320 17.83 -5.51 18.57
CA ALA A 320 16.69 -6.13 17.90
C ALA A 320 15.90 -7.00 18.89
N SER A 321 14.59 -6.72 19.06
CA SER A 321 13.75 -7.48 19.99
C SER A 321 13.40 -8.87 19.44
N ASN A 322 12.81 -9.68 20.32
CA ASN A 322 12.06 -10.86 19.94
C ASN A 322 10.68 -10.42 19.40
N PHE A 323 10.54 -10.33 18.07
CA PHE A 323 9.26 -10.00 17.43
C PHE A 323 8.29 -11.19 17.57
N ALA A 324 7.08 -10.92 18.07
CA ALA A 324 6.00 -11.90 18.10
C ALA A 324 5.55 -12.29 16.67
N GLN A 325 4.81 -13.39 16.53
CA GLN A 325 4.40 -13.97 15.23
C GLN A 325 3.62 -13.02 14.30
N ASP A 326 3.05 -11.94 14.82
CA ASP A 326 2.25 -10.94 14.10
C ASP A 326 2.96 -9.58 13.91
N ALA A 327 4.21 -9.47 14.37
CA ALA A 327 4.96 -8.24 14.37
C ALA A 327 5.73 -8.08 13.05
N GLN A 328 5.31 -7.13 12.20
CA GLN A 328 5.95 -6.79 10.92
C GLN A 328 6.40 -5.34 10.94
N VAL A 329 7.65 -5.06 10.57
CA VAL A 329 8.19 -3.71 10.54
C VAL A 329 8.88 -3.34 9.23
N ALA A 330 8.69 -2.11 8.79
CA ALA A 330 9.49 -1.50 7.73
C ALA A 330 10.45 -0.47 8.33
N LEU A 331 11.74 -0.67 8.14
CA LEU A 331 12.79 0.28 8.51
C LEU A 331 13.33 0.92 7.23
N LEU A 332 13.12 2.22 7.10
CA LEU A 332 13.54 3.02 5.95
C LEU A 332 14.51 4.11 6.42
N SER A 333 15.72 4.13 5.87
CA SER A 333 16.72 5.17 6.14
C SER A 333 17.26 5.78 4.85
N ASN A 334 17.35 7.10 4.79
CA ASN A 334 18.07 7.81 3.73
C ASN A 334 19.59 7.87 3.99
N GLY A 335 20.00 7.71 5.25
CA GLY A 335 21.38 7.55 5.67
C GLY A 335 21.75 6.07 5.82
N ASP A 336 22.64 5.78 6.76
CA ASP A 336 23.07 4.42 7.08
C ASP A 336 22.05 3.71 7.99
N LEU A 337 21.99 2.39 7.93
CA LEU A 337 21.14 1.56 8.77
C LEU A 337 21.98 0.58 9.59
N GLU A 338 21.89 0.67 10.91
CA GLU A 338 22.59 -0.21 11.86
C GLU A 338 21.57 -0.93 12.75
N LEU A 339 21.61 -2.26 12.74
CA LEU A 339 20.70 -3.09 13.52
C LEU A 339 21.49 -4.21 14.21
N HIS A 340 21.51 -4.17 15.54
CA HIS A 340 22.26 -5.12 16.36
C HIS A 340 21.31 -5.98 17.17
N GLY A 341 21.41 -7.30 17.05
CA GLY A 341 20.66 -8.25 17.85
C GLY A 341 21.46 -8.79 19.03
N GLN A 342 20.93 -9.84 19.65
CA GLN A 342 21.52 -10.53 20.79
C GLN A 342 21.82 -12.02 20.50
N GLY A 343 21.78 -12.39 19.23
CA GLY A 343 21.91 -13.76 18.72
C GLY A 343 20.85 -14.04 17.66
N SER A 344 21.22 -14.75 16.59
CA SER A 344 20.30 -15.14 15.51
C SER A 344 19.15 -16.03 15.99
N ASP A 345 19.29 -16.70 17.14
CA ASP A 345 18.28 -17.51 17.82
C ASP A 345 17.34 -16.71 18.73
N ARG A 346 17.65 -15.43 19.03
CA ARG A 346 16.97 -14.61 20.06
C ARG A 346 16.39 -13.31 19.52
N SER A 347 17.02 -12.74 18.50
CA SER A 347 16.62 -11.48 17.89
C SER A 347 16.03 -11.76 16.52
N TYR A 348 14.72 -11.57 16.39
CA TYR A 348 13.98 -11.82 15.15
C TYR A 348 13.42 -10.52 14.65
N VAL A 349 13.63 -10.18 13.40
CA VAL A 349 12.98 -9.03 12.75
C VAL A 349 12.20 -9.55 11.56
N GLN A 350 10.93 -9.18 11.45
CA GLN A 350 10.11 -9.56 10.32
C GLN A 350 9.73 -8.31 9.53
N GLY A 351 9.95 -8.32 8.23
CA GLY A 351 9.60 -7.21 7.34
C GLY A 351 10.75 -6.76 6.43
N LEU A 352 10.87 -5.45 6.27
CA LEU A 352 11.70 -4.85 5.23
C LEU A 352 12.71 -3.89 5.85
N LEU A 353 13.99 -4.13 5.55
CA LEU A 353 15.08 -3.21 5.83
C LEU A 353 15.51 -2.51 4.55
N TYR A 354 15.50 -1.19 4.56
CA TYR A 354 15.95 -0.37 3.45
C TYR A 354 16.86 0.76 3.91
N SER A 355 17.96 0.94 3.19
CA SER A 355 18.87 2.07 3.37
C SER A 355 19.35 2.61 2.03
N LYS A 356 19.49 3.94 1.94
CA LYS A 356 20.27 4.55 0.86
C LYS A 356 21.76 4.57 1.15
N GLY A 357 22.19 4.55 2.41
CA GLY A 357 23.58 4.53 2.84
C GLY A 357 24.15 3.12 2.96
N SER A 358 25.06 2.93 3.91
CA SER A 358 25.58 1.62 4.30
C SER A 358 24.61 0.87 5.19
N VAL A 359 24.66 -0.45 5.19
CA VAL A 359 23.87 -1.30 6.08
C VAL A 359 24.79 -2.14 6.93
N LYS A 360 24.57 -2.17 8.24
CA LYS A 360 25.22 -3.10 9.16
C LYS A 360 24.17 -3.84 9.96
N THR A 361 24.19 -5.16 9.89
CA THR A 361 23.32 -6.02 10.68
C THR A 361 24.14 -7.07 11.38
N SER A 362 23.91 -7.27 12.69
CA SER A 362 24.60 -8.31 13.43
C SER A 362 23.69 -9.10 14.37
N ASP A 363 24.01 -10.37 14.57
CA ASP A 363 23.46 -11.23 15.63
C ASP A 363 21.92 -11.31 15.64
N LEU A 364 21.29 -11.48 14.46
CA LEU A 364 19.83 -11.52 14.31
C LEU A 364 19.34 -12.46 13.20
N THR A 365 18.04 -12.79 13.23
CA THR A 365 17.32 -13.41 12.12
C THR A 365 16.36 -12.39 11.49
N LEU A 366 16.55 -12.08 10.21
CA LEU A 366 15.62 -11.30 9.40
C LEU A 366 14.73 -12.23 8.57
N LEU A 367 13.42 -12.15 8.78
CA LEU A 367 12.41 -12.73 7.90
C LEU A 367 11.90 -11.63 6.97
N GLY A 368 12.30 -11.65 5.70
CA GLY A 368 11.89 -10.65 4.72
C GLY A 368 13.02 -10.24 3.78
N SER A 369 13.27 -8.95 3.58
CA SER A 369 14.28 -8.49 2.62
C SER A 369 15.14 -7.36 3.18
N LEU A 370 16.44 -7.40 2.87
CA LEU A 370 17.39 -6.33 3.15
C LEU A 370 17.85 -5.71 1.83
N ILE A 371 17.54 -4.42 1.66
CA ILE A 371 17.82 -3.68 0.43
C ILE A 371 18.67 -2.46 0.74
N GLN A 372 19.83 -2.38 0.09
CA GLN A 372 20.65 -1.18 0.03
C GLN A 372 20.55 -0.63 -1.40
N GLY A 373 19.67 0.35 -1.59
CA GLY A 373 19.25 0.81 -2.92
C GLY A 373 19.80 2.18 -3.33
N GLY A 374 20.51 2.86 -2.45
CA GLY A 374 21.02 4.21 -2.70
C GLY A 374 22.44 4.22 -3.24
N ARG A 375 23.33 4.88 -2.50
CA ARG A 375 24.71 5.21 -2.89
C ARG A 375 25.55 3.94 -3.12
N SER A 376 26.47 3.98 -4.07
CA SER A 376 27.34 2.84 -4.42
C SER A 376 28.69 2.82 -3.70
N ASP A 377 28.98 3.84 -2.89
CA ASP A 377 30.17 4.02 -2.07
C ASP A 377 29.99 3.54 -0.63
N GLY A 378 28.80 3.06 -0.26
CA GLY A 378 28.56 2.40 1.03
C GLY A 378 29.07 0.95 1.05
N GLN A 379 28.68 0.20 2.09
CA GLN A 379 28.91 -1.23 2.22
C GLN A 379 27.72 -1.89 2.94
N VAL A 380 27.46 -3.15 2.63
CA VAL A 380 26.55 -4.00 3.39
C VAL A 380 27.36 -5.02 4.18
N ASP A 381 27.31 -4.91 5.51
CA ASP A 381 27.96 -5.81 6.47
C ASP A 381 26.89 -6.63 7.19
N VAL A 382 26.96 -7.95 7.02
CA VAL A 382 26.04 -8.90 7.63
C VAL A 382 26.83 -9.92 8.43
N SER A 383 26.75 -9.82 9.76
CA SER A 383 27.56 -10.63 10.67
C SER A 383 26.70 -11.52 11.57
N ASN A 384 27.06 -12.80 11.73
CA ASN A 384 26.36 -13.74 12.62
C ASN A 384 24.81 -13.72 12.51
N SER A 385 24.28 -13.67 11.28
CA SER A 385 22.86 -13.39 11.03
C SER A 385 22.23 -14.34 10.03
N HIS A 386 20.94 -14.60 10.18
CA HIS A 386 20.16 -15.40 9.24
C HIS A 386 19.19 -14.50 8.48
N LEU A 387 19.19 -14.55 7.16
CA LEU A 387 18.29 -13.77 6.30
C LEU A 387 17.45 -14.73 5.47
N VAL A 388 16.18 -14.86 5.84
CA VAL A 388 15.24 -15.75 5.17
C VAL A 388 14.25 -14.91 4.41
N HIS A 389 14.32 -14.99 3.08
CA HIS A 389 13.41 -14.26 2.21
C HIS A 389 11.98 -14.80 2.32
N VAL A 390 11.06 -13.89 2.61
CA VAL A 390 9.63 -14.16 2.67
C VAL A 390 8.96 -13.18 1.71
N PRO A 391 8.47 -13.64 0.54
CA PRO A 391 7.85 -12.77 -0.46
C PRO A 391 6.75 -11.86 0.08
N GLU A 392 5.94 -12.34 1.02
CA GLU A 392 4.86 -11.54 1.63
C GLU A 392 5.36 -10.33 2.41
N TYR A 393 6.56 -10.42 2.97
CA TYR A 393 7.18 -9.33 3.73
C TYR A 393 7.91 -8.31 2.83
N SER A 394 7.98 -8.55 1.51
CA SER A 394 8.38 -7.54 0.52
C SER A 394 7.32 -6.44 0.32
N LYS A 395 6.14 -6.62 0.92
CA LYS A 395 5.04 -5.67 0.92
C LYS A 395 4.59 -5.39 2.35
N MET A 396 4.38 -4.11 2.64
CA MET A 396 3.79 -3.63 3.88
C MET A 396 2.61 -2.71 3.58
N ARG A 397 1.49 -3.00 4.24
CA ARG A 397 0.32 -2.11 4.26
C ARG A 397 -0.12 -1.92 5.70
N ILE A 398 -0.20 -0.66 6.12
CA ILE A 398 -0.75 -0.26 7.42
C ILE A 398 -2.02 0.53 7.12
N ASP A 399 -3.15 -0.08 7.45
CA ASP A 399 -4.45 0.56 7.41
C ASP A 399 -4.68 1.25 8.75
N PHE A 400 -4.67 2.58 8.74
CA PHE A 400 -5.03 3.33 9.93
C PHE A 400 -6.54 3.22 10.15
N LYS A 401 -6.96 3.00 11.39
CA LYS A 401 -8.38 3.06 11.74
C LYS A 401 -8.91 4.43 11.30
N PRO A 402 -10.05 4.50 10.57
CA PRO A 402 -10.66 5.77 10.27
C PRO A 402 -10.92 6.51 11.60
N PRO A 403 -10.75 7.84 11.66
CA PRO A 403 -11.05 8.57 12.86
C PRO A 403 -12.49 8.26 13.32
N PRO A 404 -12.76 8.25 14.63
CA PRO A 404 -14.13 8.21 15.11
C PRO A 404 -14.94 9.30 14.39
N GLN A 405 -16.21 8.99 14.08
CA GLN A 405 -17.10 9.95 13.43
C GLN A 405 -17.03 11.30 14.17
N LYS A 406 -17.05 12.42 13.41
CA LYS A 406 -17.10 13.78 13.96
C LYS A 406 -18.07 13.76 15.16
N PRO A 407 -17.64 14.16 16.37
CA PRO A 407 -18.53 14.18 17.51
C PRO A 407 -19.81 14.93 17.12
N GLY A 408 -20.96 14.24 17.19
CA GLY A 408 -22.25 14.89 17.04
C GLY A 408 -22.41 15.93 18.16
N PRO A 409 -23.20 17.01 17.96
CA PRO A 409 -23.24 18.18 18.85
C PRO A 409 -23.79 17.96 20.27
N ASN A 410 -23.98 16.72 20.74
CA ASN A 410 -24.58 16.48 22.05
C ASN A 410 -23.50 16.29 23.13
N VAL A 411 -23.20 17.36 23.85
CA VAL A 411 -22.60 17.28 25.19
C VAL A 411 -23.75 17.21 26.19
N ASP A 412 -24.23 16.00 26.49
CA ASP A 412 -25.23 15.80 27.53
C ASP A 412 -24.53 15.72 28.90
N ALA A 413 -24.54 16.81 29.66
CA ALA A 413 -24.12 16.81 31.06
C ALA A 413 -25.23 16.18 31.92
N HIS A 414 -24.99 14.98 32.42
CA HIS A 414 -25.96 14.22 33.21
C HIS A 414 -25.67 14.38 34.72
N ILE A 415 -26.67 14.82 35.49
CA ILE A 415 -26.63 14.80 36.96
C ILE A 415 -27.65 13.75 37.42
N ASP A 416 -27.16 12.60 37.88
CA ASP A 416 -28.00 11.60 38.52
C ASP A 416 -28.45 12.11 39.89
N ASN A 417 -29.73 12.46 40.02
CA ASN A 417 -30.33 12.67 41.33
C ASN A 417 -31.77 12.14 41.35
N ALA A 418 -31.96 10.99 41.99
CA ALA A 418 -33.21 10.21 41.93
C ALA A 418 -34.39 10.77 42.76
N ASN A 419 -34.27 11.97 43.35
CA ASN A 419 -35.20 12.45 44.39
C ASN A 419 -35.83 13.84 44.15
N MET A 420 -35.93 14.34 42.92
CA MET A 420 -36.65 15.61 42.66
C MET A 420 -37.90 15.40 41.81
N SER A 421 -39.07 15.36 42.46
CA SER A 421 -40.36 15.47 41.82
C SER A 421 -40.90 16.91 41.90
N SER A 422 -41.09 17.51 40.73
CA SER A 422 -41.86 18.72 40.40
C SER A 422 -41.35 20.07 40.91
N LEU A 423 -40.96 20.96 39.97
CA LEU A 423 -41.14 22.42 40.06
C LEU A 423 -40.82 23.12 38.71
N LEU A 424 -41.82 23.87 38.21
CA LEU A 424 -41.78 25.12 37.41
C LEU A 424 -41.81 25.15 35.86
N ARG A 425 -42.41 26.27 35.42
CA ARG A 425 -42.97 26.68 34.11
C ARG A 425 -41.92 27.18 33.10
N SER A 426 -42.24 27.04 31.81
CA SER A 426 -41.48 27.63 30.70
C SER A 426 -41.63 29.15 30.63
N TYR A 427 -40.51 29.86 30.49
CA TYR A 427 -40.46 31.24 30.03
C TYR A 427 -40.03 31.23 28.55
N ASN A 428 -40.82 31.80 27.65
CA ASN A 428 -40.52 31.83 26.22
C ASN A 428 -40.51 33.29 25.77
N GLY A 429 -39.34 33.80 25.41
CA GLY A 429 -39.13 35.18 24.98
C GLY A 429 -38.16 35.29 23.81
N GLY A 430 -38.72 35.56 22.63
CA GLY A 430 -38.16 36.33 21.50
C GLY A 430 -36.70 36.19 21.06
N HIS A 431 -36.53 35.61 19.87
CA HIS A 431 -35.55 35.94 18.81
C HIS A 431 -34.16 36.49 19.22
N ASN A 432 -33.35 35.63 19.83
CA ASN A 432 -31.91 35.40 19.63
C ASN A 432 -31.50 34.47 20.78
N SER A 433 -31.61 33.17 20.58
CA SER A 433 -31.76 32.26 21.70
C SER A 433 -30.45 31.59 22.13
N ASP A 434 -29.79 32.17 23.12
CA ASP A 434 -29.15 31.39 24.18
C ASP A 434 -30.27 30.67 24.95
N PHE A 435 -30.24 29.34 25.02
CA PHE A 435 -31.26 28.57 25.74
C PHE A 435 -30.68 28.00 27.04
N VAL A 436 -31.32 28.33 28.16
CA VAL A 436 -31.24 27.55 29.40
C VAL A 436 -32.63 26.99 29.66
N GLY A 437 -32.80 25.68 29.44
CA GLY A 437 -34.08 25.01 29.59
C GLY A 437 -33.96 23.79 30.51
N ILE A 438 -34.86 23.67 31.48
CA ILE A 438 -35.09 22.45 32.25
C ILE A 438 -36.29 21.77 31.61
N TRP A 439 -36.10 20.56 31.09
CA TRP A 439 -37.16 19.83 30.39
C TRP A 439 -37.71 18.72 31.29
N PRO A 440 -39.05 18.61 31.47
CA PRO A 440 -39.64 17.42 32.05
C PRO A 440 -39.55 16.25 31.08
N SER A 441 -39.37 15.02 31.58
CA SER A 441 -39.21 13.82 30.73
C SER A 441 -40.41 13.54 29.81
N SER A 442 -41.59 14.08 30.12
CA SER A 442 -42.81 13.89 29.32
C SER A 442 -42.81 14.65 27.99
N SER A 443 -42.12 15.79 27.87
CA SER A 443 -42.04 16.57 26.63
C SER A 443 -40.90 16.14 25.69
N LEU A 444 -40.07 15.18 26.11
CA LEU A 444 -38.99 14.59 25.30
C LEU A 444 -39.40 13.32 24.54
N SER A 445 -40.62 12.81 24.74
CA SER A 445 -41.12 11.60 24.05
C SER A 445 -41.05 11.71 22.52
N THR A 446 -41.42 12.85 21.95
CA THR A 446 -41.31 13.11 20.50
C THR A 446 -39.88 13.22 19.99
N PHE A 447 -38.91 13.56 20.85
CA PHE A 447 -37.49 13.58 20.47
C PHE A 447 -36.86 12.19 20.60
N TYR A 448 -37.28 11.40 21.61
CA TYR A 448 -36.88 10.01 21.80
C TYR A 448 -37.38 9.09 20.69
N ASP A 449 -38.63 9.26 20.25
CA ASP A 449 -39.21 8.47 19.17
C ASP A 449 -38.49 8.72 17.82
N ALA A 450 -37.96 9.93 17.61
CA ALA A 450 -37.16 10.26 16.42
C ALA A 450 -35.69 9.78 16.50
N ALA A 451 -35.17 9.53 17.70
CA ALA A 451 -33.79 9.08 17.94
C ALA A 451 -33.63 7.56 17.99
N GLN A 452 -34.70 6.80 18.31
CA GLN A 452 -34.69 5.34 18.35
C GLN A 452 -34.38 4.68 17.01
N ASP A 453 -34.68 5.33 15.89
CA ASP A 453 -34.32 4.83 14.55
C ASP A 453 -32.82 4.88 14.24
N ARG A 454 -32.00 5.49 15.11
CA ARG A 454 -30.54 5.64 14.87
C ARG A 454 -29.64 5.21 16.02
N TYR A 455 -30.12 5.08 17.26
CA TYR A 455 -29.29 4.67 18.40
C TYR A 455 -30.08 3.86 19.45
N VAL A 456 -29.43 2.87 20.06
CA VAL A 456 -30.00 2.06 21.16
C VAL A 456 -29.83 2.83 22.48
N VAL A 457 -30.93 3.33 23.06
CA VAL A 457 -30.92 3.96 24.39
C VAL A 457 -31.54 3.00 25.43
N PRO A 458 -30.89 2.72 26.56
CA PRO A 458 -31.41 1.81 27.59
C PRO A 458 -32.74 2.28 28.23
N PRO A 459 -33.59 1.38 28.75
CA PRO A 459 -34.92 1.73 29.31
C PRO A 459 -34.91 2.60 30.58
N ASN A 460 -33.77 2.72 31.23
CA ASN A 460 -33.62 3.24 32.60
C ASN A 460 -33.76 4.78 32.68
N TYR A 461 -33.72 5.47 31.54
CA TYR A 461 -33.55 6.93 31.43
C TYR A 461 -34.85 7.75 31.55
N LYS A 462 -36.01 7.11 31.75
CA LYS A 462 -37.33 7.79 31.70
C LYS A 462 -37.62 8.78 32.84
N ASN A 463 -36.82 8.76 33.92
CA ASN A 463 -37.14 9.45 35.18
C ASN A 463 -36.09 10.48 35.65
N GLN A 464 -35.20 10.97 34.78
CA GLN A 464 -34.14 11.94 35.18
C GLN A 464 -34.43 13.37 34.69
N MET A 465 -33.95 14.36 35.44
CA MET A 465 -33.97 15.78 35.06
C MET A 465 -32.67 16.12 34.31
N LEU A 466 -32.80 16.70 33.11
CA LEU A 466 -31.66 17.16 32.32
C LEU A 466 -31.50 18.68 32.49
N ILE A 467 -30.32 19.13 32.90
CA ILE A 467 -29.93 20.54 32.85
C ILE A 467 -28.90 20.67 31.71
N SER A 468 -29.32 21.21 30.57
CA SER A 468 -28.44 21.46 29.43
C SER A 468 -28.03 22.93 29.41
N PHE A 469 -26.73 23.19 29.24
CA PHE A 469 -26.18 24.52 29.01
C PHE A 469 -25.63 24.55 27.58
N GLY A 470 -26.23 25.36 26.71
CA GLY A 470 -25.76 25.53 25.35
C GLY A 470 -25.88 27.00 24.93
N ALA A 471 -24.77 27.59 24.51
CA ALA A 471 -24.77 28.90 23.86
C ALA A 471 -23.78 28.86 22.69
N ALA A 472 -24.36 28.77 21.49
CA ALA A 472 -23.65 28.80 20.23
C ALA A 472 -24.09 30.06 19.47
N THR A 473 -23.12 30.87 19.07
CA THR A 473 -23.37 32.04 18.23
C THR A 473 -23.42 31.58 16.78
N TYR A 474 -24.49 31.94 16.07
CA TYR A 474 -24.68 31.64 14.66
C TYR A 474 -24.66 32.94 13.85
N ASP A 475 -23.89 32.94 12.76
CA ASP A 475 -23.95 33.99 11.74
C ASP A 475 -24.26 33.34 10.39
N ASN A 476 -25.32 33.80 9.72
CA ASN A 476 -25.81 33.23 8.44
C ASN A 476 -25.96 31.70 8.41
N GLY A 477 -26.44 31.10 9.51
CA GLY A 477 -26.67 29.65 9.61
C GLY A 477 -25.39 28.81 9.73
N GLN A 478 -24.22 29.46 9.85
CA GLN A 478 -22.94 28.83 10.19
C GLN A 478 -22.61 29.16 11.65
N GLN A 479 -22.20 28.16 12.42
CA GLN A 479 -21.79 28.35 13.80
C GLN A 479 -20.42 29.07 13.83
N THR A 480 -20.35 30.25 14.43
CA THR A 480 -19.15 31.10 14.38
C THR A 480 -18.30 31.08 15.65
N SER A 481 -18.88 30.76 16.81
CA SER A 481 -18.11 30.55 18.05
C SER A 481 -18.93 29.85 19.13
N TRP A 482 -18.24 29.24 20.08
CA TRP A 482 -18.80 28.90 21.39
C TRP A 482 -18.73 30.12 22.29
N SER A 483 -19.78 30.36 23.07
CA SER A 483 -19.76 31.39 24.11
C SER A 483 -18.70 31.06 25.16
N ASN A 484 -18.04 32.09 25.69
CA ASN A 484 -16.99 31.96 26.69
C ASN A 484 -17.55 31.25 27.94
N PRO A 485 -16.91 30.19 28.46
CA PRO A 485 -17.36 29.48 29.67
C PRO A 485 -17.62 30.41 30.87
N SER A 486 -16.90 31.54 30.94
CA SER A 486 -17.06 32.59 31.95
C SER A 486 -18.45 33.23 31.93
N TYR A 487 -19.07 33.33 30.75
CA TYR A 487 -20.40 33.92 30.54
C TYR A 487 -21.51 32.98 31.04
N LEU A 488 -21.41 31.69 30.69
CA LEU A 488 -22.29 30.64 31.23
C LEU A 488 -22.16 30.53 32.76
N LEU A 489 -20.95 30.71 33.30
CA LEU A 489 -20.68 30.81 34.74
C LEU A 489 -21.41 31.99 35.40
N GLY A 490 -21.44 33.15 34.74
CA GLY A 490 -22.16 34.32 35.21
C GLY A 490 -23.67 34.08 35.29
N GLN A 491 -24.25 33.43 34.28
CA GLN A 491 -25.68 33.10 34.27
C GLN A 491 -26.03 32.02 35.30
N ALA A 492 -25.21 30.97 35.43
CA ALA A 492 -25.41 29.93 36.43
C ALA A 492 -25.35 30.48 37.86
N ARG A 493 -24.39 31.38 38.16
CA ARG A 493 -24.32 32.06 39.46
C ARG A 493 -25.50 32.99 39.72
N GLY A 494 -26.01 33.66 38.67
CA GLY A 494 -27.22 34.50 38.78
C GLY A 494 -28.48 33.68 39.12
N LEU A 495 -28.67 32.52 38.49
CA LEU A 495 -29.77 31.59 38.80
C LEU A 495 -29.65 30.99 40.20
N ALA A 496 -28.43 30.75 40.66
CA ALA A 496 -28.13 30.17 41.96
C ALA A 496 -28.42 31.13 43.14
N GLN A 497 -28.50 32.45 42.87
CA GLN A 497 -28.91 33.46 43.85
C GLN A 497 -30.43 33.67 43.91
N ASP A 498 -31.21 33.01 43.06
CA ASP A 498 -32.68 33.04 43.15
C ASP A 498 -33.14 32.22 44.38
N PRO A 499 -33.87 32.82 45.34
CA PRO A 499 -34.32 32.17 46.57
C PRO A 499 -35.10 30.86 46.35
N ARG A 500 -35.68 30.67 45.15
CA ARG A 500 -36.44 29.47 44.79
C ARG A 500 -35.56 28.22 44.64
N TRP A 501 -34.26 28.38 44.42
CA TRP A 501 -33.30 27.27 44.29
C TRP A 501 -32.73 26.79 45.62
N ALA A 502 -32.86 27.58 46.69
CA ALA A 502 -32.34 27.24 48.02
C ALA A 502 -32.95 25.94 48.60
N ALA A 503 -34.20 25.64 48.27
CA ALA A 503 -34.89 24.41 48.72
C ALA A 503 -34.36 23.13 48.05
N VAL A 504 -33.82 23.24 46.84
CA VAL A 504 -33.28 22.11 46.06
C VAL A 504 -31.88 21.74 46.55
N ILE A 505 -31.06 22.75 46.87
CA ILE A 505 -29.67 22.58 47.31
C ILE A 505 -29.61 21.85 48.66
N GLY A 506 -30.55 22.15 49.57
CA GLY A 506 -30.62 21.54 50.90
C GLY A 506 -30.80 20.01 50.91
N GLN A 507 -31.33 19.40 49.84
CA GLN A 507 -31.54 17.94 49.75
C GLN A 507 -30.29 17.16 49.32
N THR A 508 -29.28 17.82 48.76
CA THR A 508 -28.09 17.15 48.20
C THR A 508 -26.94 17.01 49.19
N GLY A 509 -27.00 17.70 50.33
CA GLY A 509 -25.89 17.75 51.32
C GLY A 509 -24.64 18.48 50.84
N MET A 510 -24.62 19.00 49.61
CA MET A 510 -23.53 19.79 49.06
C MET A 510 -23.88 21.28 49.11
N SER A 511 -22.88 22.13 49.35
CA SER A 511 -23.07 23.56 49.10
C SER A 511 -23.31 23.79 47.60
N LEU A 512 -24.04 24.85 47.28
CA LEU A 512 -24.28 25.30 45.92
C LEU A 512 -22.97 25.42 45.11
N ASP A 513 -21.93 25.98 45.73
CA ASP A 513 -20.60 26.07 45.13
C ASP A 513 -19.98 24.69 44.88
N GLY A 514 -20.21 23.71 45.75
CA GLY A 514 -19.73 22.33 45.57
C GLY A 514 -20.38 21.63 44.38
N LEU A 515 -21.70 21.77 44.23
CA LEU A 515 -22.46 21.23 43.09
C LEU A 515 -22.06 21.87 41.76
N VAL A 516 -21.94 23.20 41.76
CA VAL A 516 -21.50 23.96 40.59
C VAL A 516 -20.08 23.54 40.21
N ASN A 517 -19.15 23.46 41.15
CA ASN A 517 -17.76 23.08 40.87
C ASN A 517 -17.62 21.64 40.37
N ALA A 518 -18.36 20.68 40.94
CA ALA A 518 -18.33 19.28 40.48
C ALA A 518 -18.89 19.11 39.06
N SER A 519 -19.97 19.83 38.75
CA SER A 519 -20.55 19.86 37.40
C SER A 519 -19.61 20.55 36.41
N LEU A 520 -18.94 21.63 36.85
CA LEU A 520 -17.94 22.33 36.04
C LEU A 520 -16.75 21.43 35.70
N GLN A 521 -16.21 20.69 36.68
CA GLN A 521 -15.09 19.78 36.45
C GLN A 521 -15.44 18.67 35.44
N LYS A 522 -16.65 18.10 35.53
CA LYS A 522 -17.13 17.12 34.56
C LYS A 522 -17.30 17.73 33.16
N LEU A 523 -17.88 18.94 33.07
CA LEU A 523 -18.07 19.64 31.81
C LEU A 523 -16.73 20.00 31.16
N THR A 524 -15.77 20.54 31.93
CA THR A 524 -14.42 20.85 31.46
C THR A 524 -13.72 19.60 30.94
N ALA A 525 -13.78 18.47 31.67
CA ALA A 525 -13.19 17.22 31.21
C ALA A 525 -13.84 16.68 29.91
N GLN A 526 -15.16 16.83 29.77
CA GLN A 526 -15.87 16.45 28.55
C GLN A 526 -15.53 17.36 27.36
N VAL A 527 -15.43 18.68 27.59
CA VAL A 527 -15.03 19.66 26.58
C VAL A 527 -13.58 19.43 26.14
N ASP A 528 -12.66 19.18 27.06
CA ASP A 528 -11.26 18.87 26.75
C ASP A 528 -11.14 17.57 25.94
N ALA A 529 -11.92 16.54 26.29
CA ALA A 529 -11.97 15.29 25.52
C ALA A 529 -12.57 15.49 24.12
N ALA A 530 -13.63 16.29 23.99
CA ALA A 530 -14.27 16.60 22.72
C ALA A 530 -13.39 17.48 21.83
N ASP A 531 -12.70 18.47 22.39
CA ASP A 531 -11.74 19.30 21.65
C ASP A 531 -10.55 18.45 21.18
N LYS A 532 -10.01 17.57 22.04
CA LYS A 532 -8.97 16.62 21.63
C LYS A 532 -9.43 15.72 20.48
N GLN A 533 -10.66 15.20 20.53
CA GLN A 533 -11.24 14.43 19.42
C GLN A 533 -11.46 15.26 18.15
N TYR A 534 -11.86 16.53 18.29
CA TYR A 534 -12.09 17.44 17.18
C TYR A 534 -10.77 17.87 16.50
N GLN A 535 -9.72 18.17 17.26
CA GLN A 535 -8.39 18.47 16.72
C GLN A 535 -7.82 17.27 15.96
N LEU A 536 -7.99 16.06 16.51
CA LEU A 536 -7.63 14.81 15.81
C LEU A 536 -8.40 14.70 14.49
N TRP A 537 -9.73 14.84 14.51
CA TRP A 537 -10.58 14.78 13.31
C TRP A 537 -10.20 15.84 12.25
N LYS A 538 -9.84 17.06 12.66
CA LYS A 538 -9.47 18.15 11.77
C LYS A 538 -8.12 17.89 11.08
N ALA A 539 -7.13 17.36 11.80
CA ALA A 539 -5.85 16.94 11.23
C ALA A 539 -6.00 15.83 10.17
N TYR A 540 -7.07 15.01 10.24
CA TYR A 540 -7.34 13.97 9.25
C TYR A 540 -7.91 14.46 7.90
N GLN A 541 -8.41 15.71 7.80
CA GLN A 541 -9.21 16.16 6.64
C GLN A 541 -8.41 16.90 5.55
N GLN A 542 -7.15 17.27 5.74
CA GLN A 542 -6.43 18.10 4.76
C GLN A 542 -5.67 17.30 3.68
N PRO A 543 -5.81 17.65 2.39
CA PRO A 543 -5.06 17.02 1.30
C PRO A 543 -3.64 17.59 1.20
N THR A 544 -2.63 16.72 1.27
CA THR A 544 -1.24 17.04 0.93
C THR A 544 -0.97 16.77 -0.56
N GLN A 545 -0.15 17.61 -1.20
CA GLN A 545 0.10 17.62 -2.65
C GLN A 545 0.96 16.46 -3.20
N THR A 546 1.29 15.43 -2.41
CA THR A 546 2.28 14.39 -2.78
C THR A 546 1.74 12.95 -2.80
N GLY A 547 0.43 12.74 -2.89
CA GLY A 547 -0.14 11.42 -3.21
C GLY A 547 -0.25 10.43 -2.05
N SER A 548 0.35 10.69 -0.89
CA SER A 548 -0.07 10.08 0.37
C SER A 548 -1.13 10.97 1.01
N ARG A 549 -2.42 10.63 0.88
CA ARG A 549 -3.47 11.29 1.67
C ARG A 549 -3.07 11.23 3.15
N ALA A 550 -3.15 12.35 3.87
CA ALA A 550 -2.91 12.40 5.32
C ALA A 550 -3.80 11.41 6.13
N GLY A 551 -4.85 10.86 5.51
CA GLY A 551 -5.66 9.75 6.05
C GLY A 551 -5.65 8.46 5.22
N GLY A 552 -4.71 8.27 4.29
CA GLY A 552 -4.57 7.05 3.50
C GLY A 552 -3.76 5.96 4.22
N PRO A 553 -3.86 4.69 3.79
CA PRO A 553 -2.99 3.64 4.30
C PRO A 553 -1.51 3.94 3.97
N PHE A 554 -0.60 3.55 4.85
CA PHE A 554 0.82 3.47 4.50
C PHE A 554 0.98 2.23 3.61
N VAL A 555 1.56 2.39 2.42
CA VAL A 555 1.80 1.29 1.49
C VAL A 555 3.26 1.36 1.02
N LEU A 556 3.95 0.25 1.18
CA LEU A 556 5.30 0.04 0.69
C LEU A 556 5.33 -1.34 0.02
N ASP A 557 5.62 -1.40 -1.27
CA ASP A 557 5.66 -2.65 -2.02
C ASP A 557 6.93 -2.65 -2.88
N LEU A 558 7.90 -3.52 -2.57
CA LEU A 558 9.15 -3.60 -3.31
C LEU A 558 8.93 -3.94 -4.79
N ASN A 559 7.82 -4.59 -5.12
CA ASN A 559 7.50 -4.97 -6.50
C ASN A 559 7.17 -3.77 -7.37
N GLU A 560 6.81 -2.62 -6.79
CA GLU A 560 6.62 -1.37 -7.55
C GLU A 560 7.92 -0.84 -8.15
N PHE A 561 9.06 -1.25 -7.62
CA PHE A 561 10.39 -0.79 -8.04
C PHE A 561 11.09 -1.76 -8.99
N LEU A 562 10.54 -2.96 -9.16
CA LEU A 562 11.01 -3.89 -10.18
C LEU A 562 10.69 -3.32 -11.57
N SER A 563 11.60 -3.53 -12.53
CA SER A 563 11.29 -3.20 -13.91
C SER A 563 10.08 -4.02 -14.38
N PRO A 564 9.29 -3.57 -15.36
CA PRO A 564 8.19 -4.36 -15.91
C PRO A 564 8.58 -5.79 -16.31
N GLY A 565 9.80 -6.00 -16.80
CA GLY A 565 10.30 -7.32 -17.18
C GLY A 565 10.66 -8.21 -15.99
N ASP A 566 11.10 -7.62 -14.87
CA ASP A 566 11.43 -8.35 -13.64
C ASP A 566 10.18 -8.62 -12.79
N ARG A 567 9.22 -7.67 -12.83
CA ARG A 567 7.95 -7.72 -12.13
C ARG A 567 6.97 -8.68 -12.79
N LEU A 568 6.90 -8.68 -14.12
CA LEU A 568 5.92 -9.49 -14.86
C LEU A 568 6.63 -10.59 -15.63
N ARG A 569 6.58 -11.80 -15.09
CA ARG A 569 7.08 -12.98 -15.79
C ARG A 569 6.06 -13.45 -16.81
N LEU A 570 6.45 -13.48 -18.09
CA LEU A 570 5.65 -14.14 -19.13
C LEU A 570 5.58 -15.64 -18.83
N LEU A 571 4.38 -16.12 -18.50
CA LEU A 571 4.12 -17.54 -18.26
C LEU A 571 3.83 -18.28 -19.56
N ARG A 572 3.08 -17.62 -20.46
CA ARG A 572 2.54 -18.24 -21.65
C ARG A 572 2.19 -17.19 -22.69
N TRP A 573 2.53 -17.48 -23.93
CA TRP A 573 2.18 -16.70 -25.11
C TRP A 573 1.50 -17.61 -26.13
N HIS A 574 0.23 -17.36 -26.40
CA HIS A 574 -0.55 -18.11 -27.39
C HIS A 574 -1.02 -17.21 -28.53
N ARG A 575 -0.93 -17.77 -29.74
CA ARG A 575 -1.38 -17.14 -30.98
C ARG A 575 -2.57 -17.95 -31.49
N LEU A 576 -3.72 -17.30 -31.64
CA LEU A 576 -4.98 -17.92 -32.08
C LEU A 576 -5.44 -17.33 -33.41
#